data_AF-A0A0S4JQP5-F1
#
_entry.id   AF-A0A0S4JQP5-F1
#
_cell.length_a   1.000
_cell.length_b   1.000
_cell.length_c   1.000
_cell.angle_alpha   90.00
_cell.angle_beta   90.00
_cell.angle_gamma   90.00
#
_symmetry.space_group_name_H-M   'P 1'
#
loop_
_entity.id
_entity.type
_entity.pdbx_description
1 polymer ?
#
loop_
_entity_poly.entity_id
_entity_poly.type
_entity_poly.pdbx_seq_one_letter_code
_entity_poly.pdbx_strand_id
1 'polypeptide(L)'
;MKILFYIGLALLGHSIYAAFSMQDALQAHHHGAGGGLAFVQTLTGATTQTGASLPLWIAVEVLLGFALALVGYIAGTKLHMARLSDTQAMLRYENAVYTQDFFHFNHRGAVVSARQ
;
A
#
# COMPACT_ATOMS: atom_id res chain seq x y z
N MET A 1 3.84 -0.78 8.33
CA MET A 1 3.93 -1.33 6.96
C MET A 1 2.87 -0.75 6.03
N LYS A 2 1.56 -0.74 6.36
CA LYS A 2 0.51 -0.14 5.50
C LYS A 2 0.74 1.33 5.13
N ILE A 3 1.36 2.12 6.02
CA ILE A 3 1.71 3.52 5.76
C ILE A 3 2.66 3.65 4.55
N LEU A 4 3.63 2.75 4.39
CA LEU A 4 4.56 2.77 3.25
C LEU A 4 3.83 2.55 1.92
N PHE A 5 2.81 1.71 1.92
CA PHE A 5 1.96 1.50 0.74
C PHE A 5 1.23 2.78 0.35
N TYR A 6 0.61 3.47 1.31
CA TYR A 6 -0.09 4.73 1.03
C TYR A 6 0.86 5.86 0.62
N ILE A 7 2.06 5.93 1.20
CA ILE A 7 3.10 6.89 0.78
C ILE A 7 3.54 6.60 -0.67
N GLY A 8 3.76 5.32 -1.02
CA GLY A 8 4.09 4.92 -2.39
C GLY A 8 3.00 5.28 -3.40
N LEU A 9 1.72 5.08 -3.06
CA LEU A 9 0.59 5.50 -3.89
C LEU A 9 0.50 7.02 -4.06
N ALA A 10 0.75 7.79 -3.00
CA ALA A 10 0.75 9.24 -3.06
C ALA A 10 1.85 9.77 -4.00
N LEU A 11 3.06 9.21 -3.91
CA LEU A 11 4.18 9.52 -4.81
C LEU A 11 3.85 9.17 -6.27
N LEU A 12 3.26 8.00 -6.50
CA LEU A 12 2.81 7.61 -7.85
C LEU A 12 1.78 8.59 -8.40
N GLY A 13 0.77 8.96 -7.61
CA GLY A 13 -0.23 9.94 -8.01
C GLY A 13 0.38 11.30 -8.35
N HIS A 14 1.32 11.78 -7.53
CA HIS A 14 2.05 13.01 -7.80
C HIS A 14 2.88 12.93 -9.10
N SER A 15 3.62 11.85 -9.30
CA SER A 15 4.45 11.66 -10.49
C SER A 15 3.63 11.59 -11.79
N ILE A 16 2.44 11.00 -11.75
CA ILE A 16 1.51 10.95 -12.89
C ILE A 16 1.01 12.36 -13.21
N TYR A 17 0.57 13.11 -12.19
CA TYR A 17 0.14 14.49 -12.37
C TYR A 17 1.27 15.37 -12.96
N ALA A 18 2.49 15.20 -12.48
CA ALA A 18 3.66 15.91 -13.00
C ALA A 18 3.94 15.55 -14.48
N ALA A 19 3.85 14.26 -14.84
CA ALA A 19 4.06 13.80 -16.20
C ALA A 19 3.01 14.37 -17.17
N PHE A 20 1.74 14.37 -16.79
CA PHE A 20 0.67 15.00 -17.59
C PHE A 20 0.88 16.50 -17.75
N SER A 21 1.19 17.20 -16.66
CA SER A 21 1.45 18.65 -16.70
C SER A 21 2.62 19.00 -17.64
N MET A 22 3.65 18.14 -17.68
CA MET A 22 4.75 18.29 -18.63
C MET A 22 4.36 17.99 -20.06
N GLN A 23 3.57 16.96 -20.29
CA GLN A 23 3.09 16.61 -21.62
C GLN A 23 2.27 17.75 -22.21
N ASP A 24 1.37 18.35 -21.43
CA ASP A 24 0.59 19.51 -21.86
C ASP A 24 1.49 20.71 -22.18
N ALA A 25 2.52 20.97 -21.35
CA ALA A 25 3.48 22.02 -21.61
C ALA A 25 4.30 21.79 -22.90
N LEU A 26 4.74 20.56 -23.15
CA LEU A 26 5.44 20.18 -24.38
C LEU A 26 4.52 20.29 -25.61
N GLN A 27 3.27 19.86 -25.50
CA GLN A 27 2.30 19.94 -26.61
C GLN A 27 1.95 21.39 -26.94
N ALA A 28 1.70 22.22 -25.92
CA ALA A 28 1.48 23.65 -26.10
C ALA A 28 2.69 24.33 -26.76
N HIS A 29 3.90 23.93 -26.37
CA HIS A 29 5.14 24.42 -26.97
C HIS A 29 5.33 23.94 -28.42
N HIS A 30 4.96 22.71 -28.76
CA HIS A 30 5.05 22.22 -30.14
C HIS A 30 4.04 22.88 -31.08
N HIS A 31 2.88 23.33 -30.57
CA HIS A 31 1.85 24.00 -31.38
C HIS A 31 1.97 25.54 -31.38
N GLY A 32 2.62 26.14 -30.38
CA GLY A 32 2.94 27.57 -30.35
C GLY A 32 4.24 27.84 -31.11
N ALA A 33 4.16 28.51 -32.26
CA ALA A 33 5.30 28.78 -33.14
C ALA A 33 6.53 29.36 -32.42
N GLY A 34 7.56 28.53 -32.21
CA GLY A 34 8.87 28.97 -31.72
C GLY A 34 9.68 27.81 -31.16
N GLY A 35 10.79 27.44 -31.82
CA GLY A 35 11.70 26.36 -31.40
C GLY A 35 12.51 26.65 -30.13
N GLY A 36 11.85 27.08 -29.04
CA GLY A 36 12.42 27.26 -27.71
C GLY A 36 12.42 25.98 -26.88
N LEU A 37 12.95 26.08 -25.65
CA LEU A 37 12.93 24.99 -24.66
C LEU A 37 11.70 25.17 -23.76
N ALA A 38 10.90 24.11 -23.55
CA ALA A 38 9.77 24.15 -22.63
C ALA A 38 10.29 24.28 -21.19
N PHE A 39 9.67 25.15 -20.39
CA PHE A 39 10.05 25.36 -19.00
C PHE A 39 9.01 24.75 -18.09
N VAL A 40 9.44 23.87 -17.20
CA VAL A 40 8.56 23.27 -16.19
C VAL A 40 9.07 23.64 -14.81
N GLN A 41 8.13 24.05 -13.97
CA GLN A 41 8.39 24.42 -12.59
C GLN A 41 8.52 23.15 -11.75
N THR A 42 9.68 22.97 -11.12
CA THR A 42 9.93 21.86 -10.19
C THR A 42 9.34 22.17 -8.81
N LEU A 43 9.27 21.15 -7.96
CA LEU A 43 8.72 21.25 -6.60
C LEU A 43 9.44 22.28 -5.70
N THR A 44 10.69 22.61 -6.00
CA THR A 44 11.47 23.66 -5.31
C THR A 44 11.25 25.06 -5.90
N GLY A 45 10.34 25.21 -6.86
CA GLY A 45 10.10 26.44 -7.60
C GLY A 45 11.13 26.70 -8.70
N ALA A 46 12.16 25.86 -8.85
CA ALA A 46 13.15 26.03 -9.91
C ALA A 46 12.55 25.66 -11.27
N THR A 47 12.72 26.52 -12.27
CA THR A 47 12.31 26.26 -13.64
C THR A 47 13.40 25.47 -14.36
N THR A 48 13.08 24.27 -14.83
CA THR A 48 14.00 23.44 -15.61
C THR A 48 13.59 23.44 -17.07
N GLN A 49 14.56 23.64 -17.97
CA GLN A 49 14.37 23.43 -19.40
C GLN A 49 14.21 21.94 -19.68
N THR A 50 13.06 21.57 -20.21
CA THR A 50 12.73 20.21 -20.60
C THR A 50 12.64 20.14 -22.11
N GLY A 51 13.51 19.31 -22.72
CA GLY A 51 13.34 18.86 -24.10
C GLY A 51 12.25 17.79 -24.21
N ALA A 52 12.17 17.10 -25.36
CA ALA A 52 11.20 16.03 -25.63
C ALA A 52 11.31 14.78 -24.72
N SER A 53 12.25 14.76 -23.76
CA SER A 53 12.52 13.64 -22.86
C SER A 53 11.89 13.84 -21.48
N LEU A 54 11.40 12.76 -20.89
CA LEU A 54 10.92 12.75 -19.50
C LEU A 54 12.06 13.15 -18.54
N PRO A 55 11.88 14.15 -17.66
CA PRO A 55 12.93 14.55 -16.74
C PRO A 55 13.23 13.46 -15.71
N LEU A 56 14.52 13.39 -15.36
CA LEU A 56 15.06 12.40 -14.45
C LEU A 56 14.36 12.38 -13.08
N TRP A 57 13.95 13.54 -12.56
CA TRP A 57 13.30 13.62 -11.26
C TRP A 57 11.93 12.92 -11.25
N ILE A 58 11.14 13.03 -12.32
CA ILE A 58 9.86 12.30 -12.47
C ILE A 58 10.15 10.81 -12.55
N ALA A 59 11.15 10.39 -13.33
CA ALA A 59 11.52 8.99 -13.45
C ALA A 59 11.93 8.39 -12.09
N VAL A 60 12.75 9.10 -11.32
CA VAL A 60 13.17 8.69 -9.98
C VAL A 60 11.98 8.61 -9.03
N GLU A 61 11.06 9.58 -9.09
CA GLU A 61 9.87 9.60 -8.25
C GLU A 61 8.93 8.41 -8.54
N VAL A 62 8.71 8.08 -9.81
CA VAL A 62 7.93 6.89 -10.22
C VAL A 62 8.56 5.62 -9.66
N LEU A 63 9.88 5.46 -9.81
CA LEU A 63 10.60 4.27 -9.35
C LEU A 63 10.53 4.12 -7.82
N LEU A 64 10.73 5.22 -7.09
CA LEU A 64 10.64 5.24 -5.63
C LEU A 64 9.21 4.98 -5.15
N GLY A 65 8.21 5.61 -5.76
CA GLY A 65 6.80 5.41 -5.44
C GLY A 65 6.37 3.95 -5.67
N PHE A 66 6.79 3.37 -6.80
CA PHE A 66 6.54 1.96 -7.11
C PHE A 66 7.21 1.01 -6.11
N ALA A 67 8.49 1.22 -5.81
CA ALA A 67 9.23 0.39 -4.85
C ALA A 67 8.60 0.45 -3.45
N LEU A 68 8.24 1.64 -2.96
CA LEU A 68 7.59 1.82 -1.66
C LEU A 68 6.21 1.17 -1.61
N ALA A 69 5.41 1.32 -2.67
CA ALA A 69 4.11 0.66 -2.77
C ALA A 69 4.27 -0.87 -2.73
N LEU A 70 5.19 -1.42 -3.52
CA LEU A 70 5.44 -2.86 -3.58
C LEU A 70 5.90 -3.42 -2.23
N VAL A 71 6.90 -2.80 -1.60
CA VAL A 71 7.41 -3.22 -0.29
C VAL A 71 6.32 -3.10 0.78
N GLY A 72 5.58 -1.98 0.79
CA GLY A 72 4.48 -1.76 1.72
C GLY A 72 3.35 -2.78 1.57
N TYR A 73 3.06 -3.19 0.34
CA TYR A 73 2.07 -4.23 0.04
C TYR A 73 2.54 -5.60 0.52
N ILE A 74 3.73 -6.04 0.09
CA ILE A 74 4.28 -7.36 0.45
C ILE A 74 4.42 -7.50 1.96
N ALA A 75 4.99 -6.49 2.64
CA ALA A 75 5.15 -6.52 4.09
C ALA A 75 3.82 -6.46 4.86
N GLY A 76 2.73 -6.06 4.20
CA GLY A 76 1.37 -6.10 4.75
C GLY A 76 0.69 -7.46 4.60
N THR A 77 1.17 -8.33 3.70
CA THR A 77 0.60 -9.66 3.50
C THR A 77 1.02 -10.61 4.61
N LYS A 78 0.06 -11.29 5.22
CA LYS A 78 0.33 -12.40 6.14
C LYS A 78 0.16 -13.69 5.35
N LEU A 79 1.20 -14.51 5.31
CA LEU A 79 1.09 -15.86 4.81
C LEU A 79 0.38 -16.69 5.87
N HIS A 80 -0.74 -17.29 5.49
CA HIS A 80 -1.41 -18.28 6.33
C HIS A 80 -0.75 -19.65 6.17
N MET A 81 -0.81 -20.46 7.22
CA MET A 81 -0.31 -21.83 7.19
C MET A 81 -1.07 -22.65 6.14
N ALA A 82 -0.33 -23.35 5.29
CA ALA A 82 -0.89 -24.12 4.19
C ALA A 82 -1.48 -25.48 4.62
N ARG A 83 -1.05 -26.01 5.78
CA ARG A 83 -1.52 -27.29 6.29
C ARG A 83 -2.45 -27.09 7.48
N LEU A 84 -3.59 -27.78 7.43
CA LEU A 84 -4.52 -27.91 8.56
C LEU A 84 -3.88 -28.59 9.78
N SER A 85 -2.90 -29.46 9.59
CA SER A 85 -2.15 -30.08 10.69
C SER A 85 -1.40 -29.04 11.53
N ASP A 86 -0.91 -27.97 10.90
CA ASP A 86 -0.10 -26.96 11.58
C ASP A 86 -0.97 -26.02 12.41
N THR A 87 -2.20 -25.75 11.94
CA THR A 87 -3.21 -25.01 12.71
C THR A 87 -3.81 -25.86 13.83
N GLN A 88 -3.93 -27.18 13.65
CA GLN A 88 -4.43 -28.10 14.65
C GLN A 88 -3.39 -28.53 15.70
N ALA A 89 -2.09 -28.38 15.43
CA ALA A 89 -1.04 -28.68 16.39
C ALA A 89 -1.13 -27.84 17.67
N MET A 90 -1.70 -26.63 17.59
CA MET A 90 -1.93 -25.76 18.75
C MET A 90 -3.32 -25.93 19.40
N LEU A 91 -4.21 -26.71 18.78
CA LEU A 91 -5.53 -27.01 19.35
C LEU A 91 -5.38 -28.12 20.40
N ARG A 92 -5.54 -27.75 21.67
CA ARG A 92 -5.71 -28.73 22.75
C ARG A 92 -7.07 -29.40 22.61
N TYR A 93 -7.10 -30.70 22.93
CA TYR A 93 -8.31 -31.53 22.95
C TYR A 93 -9.47 -30.86 23.70
N GLU A 94 -9.17 -30.21 24.83
CA GLU A 94 -10.13 -29.46 25.65
C GLU A 94 -10.85 -28.35 24.86
N ASN A 95 -10.13 -27.59 24.03
CA ASN A 95 -10.69 -26.48 23.25
C ASN A 95 -11.41 -26.92 21.97
N ALA A 96 -11.17 -28.14 21.50
CA ALA A 96 -11.78 -28.66 20.28
C ALA A 96 -13.06 -29.47 20.55
N VAL A 97 -13.11 -30.16 21.69
CA VAL A 97 -14.17 -31.13 22.00
C VAL A 97 -15.19 -30.60 23.02
N TYR A 98 -14.78 -29.78 24.01
CA TYR A 98 -15.69 -29.34 25.08
C TYR A 98 -16.49 -28.06 24.80
N THR A 99 -16.16 -27.33 23.73
CA THR A 99 -16.76 -26.03 23.38
C THR A 99 -17.68 -26.08 22.16
N GLN A 100 -17.91 -27.27 21.58
CA GLN A 100 -18.93 -27.41 20.54
C GLN A 100 -20.34 -27.32 21.15
N ASP A 101 -21.32 -26.96 20.32
CA ASP A 101 -22.69 -26.44 20.58
C ASP A 101 -23.58 -27.14 21.65
N PHE A 102 -23.07 -28.13 22.38
CA PHE A 102 -23.74 -28.84 23.47
C PHE A 102 -23.23 -28.37 24.84
N PHE A 103 -23.37 -27.07 25.14
CA PHE A 103 -23.10 -26.55 26.48
C PHE A 103 -24.07 -27.15 27.50
N HIS A 104 -23.54 -27.90 28.47
CA HIS A 104 -24.33 -28.46 29.56
C HIS A 104 -24.27 -27.53 30.79
N PHE A 105 -25.37 -26.83 31.06
CA PHE A 105 -25.44 -25.89 32.18
C PHE A 105 -25.66 -26.58 33.55
N ASN A 106 -25.95 -27.88 33.55
CA ASN A 106 -26.02 -28.68 34.79
C ASN A 106 -24.64 -29.22 35.17
N HIS A 107 -23.80 -28.37 35.75
CA HIS A 107 -22.46 -28.72 36.21
C HIS A 107 -22.17 -28.12 37.59
N ARG A 108 -21.17 -28.67 38.29
CA ARG A 108 -20.83 -28.26 39.68
C ARG A 108 -20.49 -26.78 39.82
N GLY A 109 -19.96 -26.16 38.76
CA GLY A 109 -19.68 -24.72 38.71
C GLY A 109 -20.93 -23.84 38.84
N ALA A 110 -22.09 -24.29 38.36
CA ALA A 110 -23.34 -23.55 38.49
C ALA A 110 -23.77 -23.38 39.96
N VAL A 111 -23.62 -24.43 40.77
CA VAL A 111 -23.95 -24.40 42.21
C VAL A 111 -22.94 -23.57 43.01
N VAL A 112 -21.67 -23.59 42.61
CA VAL A 112 -20.61 -22.84 43.31
C VAL A 112 -20.70 -21.34 43.02
N SER A 113 -20.99 -20.93 41.78
CA SER A 113 -21.13 -19.49 41.45
C SER A 113 -22.41 -18.86 42.01
N ALA A 114 -23.50 -19.63 42.16
CA ALA A 114 -24.77 -19.13 42.69
C ALA A 114 -24.79 -18.88 44.21
N ARG A 115 -23.70 -19.24 44.92
CA ARG A 115 -23.55 -19.06 46.37
C ARG A 115 -22.59 -17.92 46.75
N GLN A 116 -22.01 -17.23 45.77
CA GLN A 116 -21.27 -15.98 45.96
C GLN A 116 -22.21 -14.79 45.73
#